data_AF-A0A7C9DMY6-F1
#
_entry.id   AF-A0A7C9DMY6-F1
#
_cell.length_a   1.000
_cell.length_b   1.000
_cell.length_c   1.000
_cell.angle_alpha   90.00
_cell.angle_beta   90.00
_cell.angle_gamma   90.00
#
_symmetry.space_group_name_H-M   'P 1'
#
loop_
_entity.id
_entity.type
_entity.pdbx_description
1 polymer ?
#
loop_
_entity_poly.entity_id
_entity_poly.type
_entity_poly.pdbx_seq_one_letter_code
_entity_poly.pdbx_strand_id
1 'polypeptide(L)'
;DTVVYIDDDNPVFIGRPYGRVSRHLLHEELVKRCFESGVSYLSAKVERIMEGQDGHSLVACERDITIPCRLATVASGAASGKLLQYEVGGPRVCVQTAYGVEVEVESSPYDPNIMVFMDYRDYSKQNFNSPEAKYPTFLYAMPMSPTRIFFEETCLASIDAMPFDLLKKKLMARLQNMGVRIIRTYEEEWSYIPVGGSLPNTEQRNLAFGAAASMVHPATGYSVVRSLSEAPKYASAIANIIKRGSSKNAILLQKNFQNISMQAWNTLWPQERKRQRSFFLFGLALIVQLDIESTRTFFRTFFQLPKWMWEGFLGSNLSSADLILFAFHMFFIAPNDLRMCLIRHLLSDPTGATMLRTYMTIT
;
A
#
# COMPACT_ATOMS: atom_id res chain seq x y z
N ASP A 1 17.50 4.40 15.08
CA ASP A 1 17.78 3.88 13.72
C ASP A 1 16.79 2.75 13.40
N THR A 2 16.89 2.09 12.25
CA THR A 2 16.15 0.86 11.93
C THR A 2 17.03 -0.27 11.43
N VAL A 3 16.60 -1.49 11.74
CA VAL A 3 17.31 -2.73 11.40
C VAL A 3 16.40 -3.77 10.77
N VAL A 4 17.01 -4.66 10.00
CA VAL A 4 16.40 -5.87 9.47
C VAL A 4 17.21 -7.09 9.91
N TYR A 5 16.56 -8.07 10.52
CA TYR A 5 17.11 -9.39 10.80
C TYR A 5 16.61 -10.37 9.75
N ILE A 6 17.53 -11.06 9.05
CA ILE A 6 17.19 -11.99 7.97
C ILE A 6 17.07 -13.42 8.52
N ASP A 7 18.18 -13.97 8.99
CA ASP A 7 18.28 -15.36 9.46
C ASP A 7 19.28 -15.58 10.60
N ASP A 8 20.03 -14.54 11.00
CA ASP A 8 20.96 -14.57 12.12
C ASP A 8 20.85 -13.30 12.98
N ASP A 9 21.62 -13.27 14.07
CA ASP A 9 21.64 -12.17 15.03
C ASP A 9 22.43 -10.94 14.55
N ASN A 10 22.92 -10.93 13.30
CA ASN A 10 23.63 -9.79 12.70
C ASN A 10 22.67 -8.96 11.84
N PRO A 11 22.12 -7.86 12.36
CA PRO A 11 21.17 -7.06 11.61
C PRO A 11 21.80 -6.29 10.46
N VAL A 12 21.03 -6.09 9.39
CA VAL A 12 21.31 -5.06 8.38
C VAL A 12 20.75 -3.74 8.87
N PHE A 13 21.62 -2.76 9.13
CA PHE A 13 21.23 -1.39 9.43
C PHE A 13 20.80 -0.67 8.15
N ILE A 14 19.55 -0.22 8.11
CA ILE A 14 19.00 0.45 6.92
C ILE A 14 19.07 1.98 7.03
N GLY A 15 19.30 2.55 8.22
CA GLY A 15 19.60 3.99 8.33
C GLY A 15 18.41 4.89 8.01
N ARG A 16 17.17 4.42 8.26
CA ARG A 16 15.93 5.15 7.92
C ARG A 16 15.00 5.26 9.12
N PRO A 17 14.72 6.47 9.64
CA PRO A 17 13.82 6.62 10.77
C PRO A 17 12.38 6.29 10.37
N TYR A 18 11.66 5.65 11.29
CA TYR A 18 10.23 5.41 11.20
C TYR A 18 9.55 6.05 12.41
N GLY A 19 8.33 6.52 12.21
CA GLY A 19 7.51 7.12 13.25
C GLY A 19 6.10 6.56 13.21
N ARG A 20 5.55 6.30 14.40
CA ARG A 20 4.14 5.98 14.59
C ARG A 20 3.41 7.27 14.94
N VAL A 21 2.28 7.49 14.29
CA VAL A 21 1.42 8.65 14.52
C VAL A 21 0.07 8.18 15.00
N SER A 22 -0.54 8.91 15.94
CA SER A 22 -1.92 8.66 16.33
C SER A 22 -2.83 8.92 15.14
N ARG A 23 -3.52 7.88 14.67
CA ARG A 23 -4.47 7.99 13.55
C ARG A 23 -5.58 9.00 13.86
N HIS A 24 -6.05 9.02 15.10
CA HIS A 24 -7.09 9.96 15.55
C HIS A 24 -6.60 11.41 15.46
N LEU A 25 -5.46 11.72 16.08
CA LEU A 25 -4.94 13.10 16.11
C LEU A 25 -4.53 13.58 14.72
N LEU A 26 -3.93 12.72 13.90
CA LEU A 26 -3.60 13.06 12.51
C LEU A 26 -4.86 13.34 11.69
N HIS A 27 -5.89 12.49 11.81
CA HIS A 27 -7.15 12.70 11.12
C HIS A 27 -7.85 14.00 11.57
N GLU A 28 -7.94 14.23 12.88
CA GLU A 28 -8.52 15.44 13.47
C GLU A 28 -7.82 16.70 12.97
N GLU A 29 -6.49 16.73 12.99
CA GLU A 29 -5.69 17.86 12.50
C GLU A 29 -5.93 18.12 11.00
N LEU A 30 -5.98 17.07 10.17
CA LEU A 30 -6.22 17.21 8.73
C LEU A 30 -7.65 17.71 8.44
N VAL A 31 -8.65 17.21 9.18
CA VAL A 31 -10.04 17.66 9.07
C VAL A 31 -10.18 19.12 9.50
N LYS A 32 -9.54 19.51 10.60
CA LYS A 32 -9.52 20.89 11.09
C LYS A 32 -8.97 21.86 10.05
N ARG A 33 -7.82 21.55 9.44
CA ARG A 33 -7.22 22.40 8.39
C ARG A 33 -8.14 22.58 7.18
N CYS A 34 -8.83 21.52 6.78
CA CYS A 34 -9.81 21.57 5.69
C CYS A 34 -11.01 22.46 6.07
N PHE A 35 -11.54 22.32 7.29
CA PHE A 35 -12.61 23.19 7.79
C PHE A 35 -12.20 24.67 7.82
N GLU A 36 -11.02 24.99 8.35
CA GLU A 36 -10.46 26.34 8.39
C GLU A 36 -10.23 26.92 6.98
N SER A 37 -10.06 26.06 5.98
CA SER A 37 -9.94 26.42 4.56
C SER A 37 -11.29 26.50 3.84
N GLY A 38 -12.42 26.37 4.54
CA GLY A 38 -13.78 26.52 4.00
C GLY A 38 -14.44 25.23 3.51
N VAL A 39 -13.89 24.05 3.81
CA VAL A 39 -14.53 22.76 3.49
C VAL A 39 -15.74 22.54 4.42
N SER A 40 -16.90 22.28 3.82
CA SER A 40 -18.12 21.89 4.55
C SER A 40 -18.21 20.38 4.71
N TYR A 41 -18.70 19.92 5.86
CA TYR A 41 -18.83 18.50 6.18
C TYR A 41 -20.29 18.11 6.37
N LEU A 42 -20.65 16.95 5.82
CA LEU A 42 -21.92 16.29 6.09
C LEU A 42 -21.62 14.88 6.61
N SER A 43 -22.13 14.54 7.80
CA SER A 43 -22.09 13.19 8.33
C SER A 43 -23.25 12.39 7.74
N ALA A 44 -23.02 11.77 6.59
CA ALA A 44 -23.97 10.89 5.92
C ALA A 44 -23.23 9.82 5.10
N LYS A 45 -23.75 8.60 5.09
CA LYS A 45 -23.24 7.52 4.23
C LYS A 45 -23.65 7.73 2.78
N VAL A 46 -22.68 7.75 1.86
CA VAL A 46 -22.94 7.75 0.41
C VAL A 46 -23.35 6.35 -0.05
N GLU A 47 -24.46 6.24 -0.76
CA GLU A 47 -24.97 4.97 -1.28
C GLU A 47 -24.65 4.77 -2.76
N ARG A 48 -24.75 5.83 -3.56
CA ARG A 48 -24.49 5.81 -5.01
C ARG A 48 -24.11 7.20 -5.51
N ILE A 49 -23.38 7.22 -6.63
CA ILE A 49 -23.08 8.43 -7.38
C ILE A 49 -23.70 8.26 -8.76
N MET A 50 -24.60 9.15 -9.13
CA MET A 50 -25.36 9.12 -10.37
C MET A 50 -25.03 10.29 -11.26
N GLU A 51 -25.38 10.16 -12.54
CA GLU A 51 -25.41 11.29 -13.47
C GLU A 51 -26.77 12.00 -13.40
N GLY A 52 -26.72 13.32 -13.22
CA GLY A 52 -27.87 14.22 -13.33
C GLY A 52 -28.19 14.58 -14.77
N GLN A 53 -29.41 15.05 -15.02
CA GLN A 53 -29.90 15.39 -16.37
C GLN A 53 -29.14 16.56 -17.03
N ASP A 54 -28.58 17.45 -16.21
CA ASP A 54 -27.76 18.60 -16.57
C ASP A 54 -26.27 18.23 -16.79
N GLY A 55 -25.95 16.94 -16.70
CA GLY A 55 -24.59 16.47 -16.75
C GLY A 55 -23.78 16.83 -15.51
N HIS A 56 -24.40 17.14 -14.36
CA HIS A 56 -23.73 17.15 -13.05
C HIS A 56 -23.71 15.75 -12.43
N SER A 57 -22.91 15.57 -11.38
CA SER A 57 -22.94 14.36 -10.55
C SER A 57 -23.91 14.56 -9.38
N LEU A 58 -24.72 13.55 -9.09
CA LEU A 58 -25.62 13.52 -7.94
C LEU A 58 -25.09 12.48 -6.94
N VAL A 59 -24.65 12.95 -5.79
CA VAL A 59 -24.23 12.07 -4.68
C VAL A 59 -25.45 11.79 -3.83
N ALA A 60 -25.99 10.58 -3.92
CA ALA A 60 -27.11 10.15 -3.10
C ALA A 60 -26.57 9.48 -1.82
N CYS A 61 -27.01 10.02 -0.69
CA CYS A 61 -26.67 9.56 0.65
C CYS A 61 -27.89 8.90 1.31
N GLU A 62 -27.65 8.27 2.46
CA GLU A 62 -28.74 7.80 3.33
C GLU A 62 -29.72 8.93 3.69
N ARG A 63 -30.95 8.55 4.08
CA ARG A 63 -32.03 9.47 4.51
C ARG A 63 -32.47 10.45 3.40
N ASP A 64 -32.44 9.98 2.16
CA ASP A 64 -32.89 10.71 0.97
C ASP A 64 -32.17 12.04 0.70
N ILE A 65 -30.97 12.21 1.26
CA ILE A 65 -30.13 13.39 0.99
C ILE A 65 -29.45 13.23 -0.36
N THR A 66 -29.63 14.20 -1.26
CA THR A 66 -28.94 14.25 -2.55
C THR A 66 -28.15 15.54 -2.69
N ILE A 67 -26.86 15.43 -2.98
CA ILE A 67 -25.96 16.56 -3.16
C ILE A 67 -25.55 16.66 -4.63
N PRO A 68 -25.97 17.72 -5.36
CA PRO A 68 -25.45 17.98 -6.70
C PRO A 68 -24.02 18.52 -6.63
N CYS A 69 -23.14 17.99 -7.46
CA CYS A 69 -21.76 18.43 -7.57
C CYS A 69 -21.27 18.38 -9.01
N ARG A 70 -20.20 19.12 -9.31
CA ARG A 70 -19.57 19.10 -10.65
C ARG A 70 -18.72 17.84 -10.86
N LEU A 71 -18.02 17.43 -9.80
CA LEU A 71 -17.16 16.25 -9.73
C LEU A 71 -17.29 15.62 -8.35
N ALA A 72 -17.29 14.30 -8.32
CA ALA A 72 -17.24 13.51 -7.10
C ALA A 72 -15.92 12.74 -7.05
N THR A 73 -15.18 12.89 -5.95
CA THR A 73 -13.93 12.15 -5.69
C THR A 73 -14.12 11.24 -4.49
N VAL A 74 -14.04 9.93 -4.71
CA VAL A 74 -14.21 8.89 -3.69
C VAL A 74 -12.88 8.68 -2.96
N ALA A 75 -12.84 8.95 -1.66
CA ALA A 75 -11.66 8.77 -0.79
C ALA A 75 -11.96 7.84 0.41
N SER A 76 -12.86 6.86 0.25
CA SER A 76 -13.37 5.97 1.30
C SER A 76 -12.47 4.76 1.63
N GLY A 77 -11.19 4.80 1.28
CA GLY A 77 -10.28 3.65 1.44
C GLY A 77 -10.51 2.55 0.41
N ALA A 78 -10.00 1.34 0.68
CA ALA A 78 -10.04 0.23 -0.28
C ALA A 78 -11.46 -0.34 -0.52
N ALA A 79 -12.41 -0.11 0.39
CA ALA A 79 -13.79 -0.59 0.30
C ALA A 79 -14.69 0.33 -0.57
N SER A 80 -14.25 0.66 -1.79
CA SER A 80 -14.90 1.66 -2.64
C SER A 80 -15.60 1.09 -3.89
N GLY A 81 -15.67 -0.23 -4.01
CA GLY A 81 -16.16 -0.93 -5.21
C GLY A 81 -17.60 -0.63 -5.63
N LYS A 82 -18.47 -0.19 -4.70
CA LYS A 82 -19.86 0.20 -5.03
C LYS A 82 -19.97 1.57 -5.71
N LEU A 83 -18.95 2.42 -5.58
CA LEU A 83 -18.96 3.81 -6.06
C LEU A 83 -18.07 4.01 -7.29
N LEU A 84 -17.25 3.02 -7.63
CA LEU A 84 -16.20 3.08 -8.64
C LEU A 84 -16.20 1.85 -9.53
N GLN A 85 -15.82 2.04 -10.78
CA GLN A 85 -15.56 0.97 -11.73
C GLN A 85 -14.05 0.74 -11.84
N TYR A 86 -13.64 -0.52 -11.94
CA TYR A 86 -12.24 -0.91 -12.09
C TYR A 86 -12.04 -1.64 -13.42
N GLU A 87 -10.81 -1.61 -13.93
CA GLU A 87 -10.44 -2.31 -15.16
C GLU A 87 -10.73 -3.82 -15.04
N VAL A 88 -11.38 -4.36 -16.07
CA VAL A 88 -11.74 -5.79 -16.16
C VAL A 88 -10.52 -6.61 -16.55
N GLY A 89 -10.36 -7.79 -15.95
CA GLY A 89 -9.24 -8.68 -16.24
C GLY A 89 -7.89 -8.21 -15.67
N GLY A 90 -7.90 -7.23 -14.75
CA GLY A 90 -6.71 -6.83 -14.03
C GLY A 90 -6.20 -7.90 -13.05
N PRO A 91 -5.02 -7.68 -12.45
CA PRO A 91 -4.37 -8.67 -11.60
C PRO A 91 -5.21 -8.97 -10.36
N ARG A 92 -5.13 -10.21 -9.87
CA ARG A 92 -5.80 -10.62 -8.62
C ARG A 92 -5.32 -9.74 -7.47
N VAL A 93 -6.25 -9.35 -6.60
CA VAL A 93 -5.93 -8.67 -5.34
C VAL A 93 -5.22 -9.67 -4.44
N CYS A 94 -4.03 -9.31 -3.96
CA CYS A 94 -3.37 -9.99 -2.86
C CYS A 94 -3.60 -9.18 -1.58
N VAL A 95 -3.20 -9.72 -0.45
CA VAL A 95 -3.43 -9.08 0.83
C VAL A 95 -2.21 -9.19 1.73
N GLN A 96 -1.88 -8.08 2.37
CA GLN A 96 -1.01 -8.04 3.54
C GLN A 96 -1.90 -8.12 4.78
N THR A 97 -1.58 -9.04 5.68
CA THR A 97 -2.31 -9.21 6.94
C THR A 97 -1.33 -9.15 8.10
N ALA A 98 -1.73 -8.49 9.18
CA ALA A 98 -0.91 -8.39 10.36
C ALA A 98 -1.75 -8.40 11.64
N TYR A 99 -1.14 -8.90 12.70
CA TYR A 99 -1.66 -8.79 14.06
C TYR A 99 -0.59 -8.16 14.95
N GLY A 100 -0.97 -7.05 15.59
CA GLY A 100 -0.11 -6.26 16.46
C GLY A 100 -0.62 -6.17 17.88
N VAL A 101 0.30 -6.00 18.83
CA VAL A 101 0.01 -5.66 20.22
C VAL A 101 0.97 -4.60 20.71
N GLU A 102 0.44 -3.62 21.43
CA GLU A 102 1.26 -2.71 22.22
C GLU A 102 1.23 -3.15 23.67
N VAL A 103 2.40 -3.45 24.23
CA VAL A 103 2.53 -4.14 25.51
C VAL A 103 3.60 -3.51 26.39
N GLU A 104 3.40 -3.64 27.70
CA GLU A 104 4.44 -3.53 28.71
C GLU A 104 5.08 -4.91 28.91
N VAL A 105 6.40 -5.00 28.91
CA VAL A 105 7.18 -6.22 29.11
C VAL A 105 8.18 -6.06 30.24
N GLU A 106 8.55 -7.17 30.89
CA GLU A 106 9.58 -7.14 31.93
C GLU A 106 10.96 -6.73 31.39
N SER A 107 11.29 -7.21 30.18
CA SER A 107 12.54 -6.88 29.49
C SER A 107 12.38 -7.06 27.98
N SER A 108 12.88 -6.09 27.21
CA SER A 108 12.98 -6.17 25.76
C SER A 108 14.22 -6.97 25.33
N PRO A 109 14.13 -7.88 24.34
CA PRO A 109 15.31 -8.45 23.69
C PRO A 109 15.93 -7.50 22.65
N TYR A 110 15.27 -6.37 22.35
CA TYR A 110 15.70 -5.38 21.35
C TYR A 110 16.18 -4.08 22.01
N ASP A 111 17.15 -3.43 21.37
CA ASP A 111 17.63 -2.09 21.76
C ASP A 111 16.49 -1.06 21.68
N PRO A 112 16.19 -0.32 22.75
CA PRO A 112 15.09 0.65 22.77
C PRO A 112 15.27 1.84 21.82
N ASN A 113 16.47 2.07 21.28
CA ASN A 113 16.77 3.16 20.36
C ASN A 113 16.69 2.74 18.88
N ILE A 114 16.41 1.46 18.63
CA ILE A 114 16.39 0.86 17.30
C ILE A 114 15.02 0.23 17.07
N MET A 115 14.35 0.65 15.99
CA MET A 115 13.16 -0.05 15.54
C MET A 115 13.57 -1.23 14.66
N VAL A 116 13.00 -2.39 14.96
CA VAL A 116 13.10 -3.58 14.13
C VAL A 116 12.07 -3.45 13.02
N PHE A 117 12.56 -3.17 11.82
CA PHE A 117 11.72 -3.01 10.64
C PHE A 117 11.27 -4.36 10.10
N MET A 118 12.12 -5.38 10.05
CA MET A 118 11.71 -6.73 9.68
C MET A 118 12.57 -7.74 10.42
N ASP A 119 11.96 -8.67 11.13
CA ASP A 119 12.66 -9.82 11.72
C ASP A 119 12.10 -11.13 11.16
N TYR A 120 12.82 -11.64 10.16
CA TYR A 120 12.55 -12.90 9.49
C TYR A 120 13.21 -14.10 10.17
N ARG A 121 13.91 -13.93 11.29
CA ARG A 121 14.45 -15.08 12.04
C ARG A 121 13.30 -15.96 12.52
N ASP A 122 13.52 -17.26 12.44
CA ASP A 122 12.51 -18.22 12.85
C ASP A 122 12.66 -18.52 14.35
N TYR A 123 11.74 -17.95 15.12
CA TYR A 123 11.57 -18.24 16.53
C TYR A 123 10.37 -19.15 16.79
N SER A 124 9.63 -19.55 15.76
CA SER A 124 8.47 -20.42 15.91
C SER A 124 8.90 -21.88 15.95
N LYS A 125 9.09 -22.43 17.15
CA LYS A 125 9.28 -23.88 17.33
C LYS A 125 8.00 -24.72 17.07
N GLN A 126 6.90 -24.05 16.71
CA GLN A 126 5.61 -24.70 16.45
C GLN A 126 5.39 -24.88 14.96
N ASN A 127 5.03 -26.10 14.56
CA ASN A 127 4.52 -26.40 13.23
C ASN A 127 3.03 -26.07 13.17
N PHE A 128 2.69 -24.96 12.51
CA PHE A 128 1.30 -24.62 12.23
C PHE A 128 0.87 -25.37 10.96
N ASN A 129 0.07 -26.42 11.14
CA ASN A 129 -0.46 -27.21 10.02
C ASN A 129 -1.69 -26.52 9.41
N SER A 130 -1.48 -25.48 8.62
CA SER A 130 -2.49 -24.95 7.70
C SER A 130 -1.86 -24.52 6.37
N PRO A 131 -2.61 -24.52 5.24
CA PRO A 131 -2.11 -24.05 3.95
C PRO A 131 -1.57 -22.61 4.02
N GLU A 132 -2.21 -21.74 4.79
CA GLU A 132 -1.86 -20.33 4.94
C GLU A 132 -0.57 -20.16 5.74
N ALA A 133 -0.28 -21.06 6.69
CA ALA A 133 0.95 -21.03 7.48
C ALA A 133 2.23 -21.19 6.63
N LYS A 134 2.10 -21.60 5.35
CA LYS A 134 3.20 -21.66 4.38
C LYS A 134 3.74 -20.29 3.99
N TYR A 135 2.92 -19.24 4.08
CA TYR A 135 3.39 -17.89 3.78
C TYR A 135 4.37 -17.40 4.85
N PRO A 136 5.54 -16.89 4.46
CA PRO A 136 6.49 -16.29 5.40
C PRO A 136 5.86 -15.14 6.17
N THR A 137 6.17 -15.09 7.46
CA THR A 137 5.82 -13.95 8.32
C THR A 137 7.07 -13.41 8.98
N PHE A 138 7.05 -12.13 9.31
CA PHE A 138 8.13 -11.45 10.01
C PHE A 138 7.56 -10.61 11.15
N LEU A 139 8.42 -10.24 12.09
CA LEU A 139 8.05 -9.39 13.21
C LEU A 139 8.51 -7.94 12.97
N TYR A 140 7.62 -6.98 13.18
CA TYR A 140 7.96 -5.60 13.54
C TYR A 140 8.10 -5.50 15.06
N ALA A 141 9.14 -4.82 15.53
CA ALA A 141 9.25 -4.42 16.94
C ALA A 141 9.62 -2.94 17.03
N MET A 142 8.72 -2.14 17.59
CA MET A 142 8.90 -0.70 17.74
C MET A 142 8.88 -0.34 19.23
N PRO A 143 10.06 -0.14 19.85
CA PRO A 143 10.13 0.35 21.22
C PRO A 143 9.55 1.77 21.34
N MET A 144 8.66 1.97 22.30
CA MET A 144 8.14 3.28 22.72
C MET A 144 8.89 3.76 23.97
N SER A 145 9.37 2.81 24.76
CA SER A 145 10.26 2.97 25.91
C SER A 145 11.08 1.67 26.07
N PRO A 146 12.01 1.57 27.04
CA PRO A 146 12.73 0.34 27.33
C PRO A 146 11.86 -0.89 27.64
N THR A 147 10.63 -0.67 28.12
CA THR A 147 9.72 -1.73 28.57
C THR A 147 8.37 -1.70 27.87
N ARG A 148 8.04 -0.66 27.10
CA ARG A 148 6.81 -0.55 26.31
C ARG A 148 7.12 -0.66 24.83
N ILE A 149 6.58 -1.69 24.18
CA ILE A 149 6.93 -2.06 22.80
C ILE A 149 5.67 -2.40 22.04
N PHE A 150 5.63 -1.97 20.78
CA PHE A 150 4.67 -2.48 19.80
C PHE A 150 5.31 -3.64 19.03
N PHE A 151 4.68 -4.81 19.08
CA PHE A 151 5.06 -5.99 18.33
C PHE A 151 3.99 -6.31 17.30
N GLU A 152 4.37 -6.62 16.06
CA GLU A 152 3.41 -7.00 15.02
C GLU A 152 3.96 -8.14 14.17
N GLU A 153 3.23 -9.25 14.13
CA GLU A 153 3.51 -10.35 13.21
C GLU A 153 2.78 -10.10 11.89
N THR A 154 3.54 -10.04 10.81
CA THR A 154 3.04 -9.60 9.50
C THR A 154 3.31 -10.65 8.43
N CYS A 155 2.25 -11.05 7.71
CA CYS A 155 2.36 -11.72 6.43
C CYS A 155 2.43 -10.65 5.34
N LEU A 156 3.60 -10.49 4.71
CA LEU A 156 3.89 -9.42 3.74
C LEU A 156 2.89 -9.40 2.57
N ALA A 157 2.63 -10.56 1.97
CA ALA A 157 1.64 -10.73 0.93
C ALA A 157 1.22 -12.19 0.81
N SER A 158 -0.06 -12.41 0.60
CA SER A 158 -0.66 -13.71 0.37
C SER A 158 -1.81 -13.60 -0.62
N ILE A 159 -2.12 -14.69 -1.32
CA ILE A 159 -3.27 -14.75 -2.23
C ILE A 159 -4.57 -14.70 -1.44
N ASP A 160 -4.63 -15.54 -0.39
CA ASP A 160 -5.73 -15.61 0.54
C ASP A 160 -5.23 -15.12 1.91
N ALA A 161 -6.05 -14.32 2.57
CA ALA A 161 -5.68 -13.65 3.81
C ALA A 161 -5.27 -14.66 4.88
N MET A 162 -4.08 -14.48 5.47
CA MET A 162 -3.72 -15.26 6.65
C MET A 162 -4.71 -14.95 7.78
N PRO A 163 -5.35 -15.97 8.39
CA PRO A 163 -6.30 -15.73 9.46
C PRO A 163 -5.64 -14.99 10.62
N PHE A 164 -6.36 -14.00 11.15
CA PHE A 164 -5.89 -13.19 12.26
C PHE A 164 -5.55 -14.01 13.51
N ASP A 165 -6.33 -15.06 13.81
CA ASP A 165 -6.04 -15.97 14.92
C ASP A 165 -4.72 -16.74 14.73
N LEU A 166 -4.35 -17.05 13.48
CA LEU A 166 -3.07 -17.69 13.18
C LEU A 166 -1.91 -16.70 13.40
N LEU A 167 -2.05 -15.46 12.93
CA LEU A 167 -1.06 -14.40 13.18
C LEU A 167 -0.88 -14.13 14.68
N LYS A 168 -1.99 -14.08 15.44
CA LYS A 168 -1.96 -13.96 16.91
C LYS A 168 -1.23 -15.11 17.57
N LYS A 169 -1.52 -16.36 17.20
CA LYS A 169 -0.81 -17.54 17.72
C LYS A 169 0.68 -17.50 17.40
N LYS A 170 1.04 -17.16 16.16
CA LYS A 170 2.43 -16.99 15.73
C LYS A 170 3.15 -15.94 16.56
N LEU A 171 2.55 -14.75 16.72
CA LEU A 171 3.13 -13.67 17.50
C LEU A 171 3.37 -14.09 18.96
N MET A 172 2.37 -14.67 19.61
CA MET A 172 2.48 -15.07 21.02
C MET A 172 3.51 -16.18 21.22
N ALA A 173 3.55 -17.18 20.32
CA ALA A 173 4.55 -18.23 20.35
C ALA A 173 5.98 -17.68 20.13
N ARG A 174 6.14 -16.74 19.19
CA ARG A 174 7.40 -16.03 18.93
C ARG A 174 7.88 -15.30 20.19
N LEU A 175 7.04 -14.44 20.77
CA LEU A 175 7.36 -13.66 21.97
C LEU A 175 7.75 -14.58 23.14
N GLN A 176 6.99 -15.66 23.36
CA GLN A 176 7.30 -16.64 24.39
C GLN A 176 8.68 -17.31 24.18
N ASN A 177 8.98 -17.73 22.95
CA ASN A 177 10.26 -18.38 22.62
C ASN A 177 11.45 -17.43 22.70
N MET A 178 11.23 -16.13 22.53
CA MET A 178 12.21 -15.07 22.77
C MET A 178 12.37 -14.72 24.25
N GLY A 179 11.59 -15.33 25.15
CA GLY A 179 11.61 -15.03 26.58
C GLY A 179 10.91 -13.73 26.98
N VAL A 180 10.11 -13.14 26.08
CA VAL A 180 9.37 -11.90 26.35
C VAL A 180 8.19 -12.21 27.26
N ARG A 181 8.19 -11.61 28.46
CA ARG A 181 7.09 -11.70 29.43
C ARG A 181 6.27 -10.42 29.40
N ILE A 182 5.03 -10.53 28.93
CA ILE A 182 4.07 -9.43 28.87
C ILE A 182 3.46 -9.21 30.26
N ILE A 183 3.60 -7.99 30.78
CA ILE A 183 2.99 -7.55 32.04
C ILE A 183 1.59 -6.99 31.80
N ARG A 184 1.44 -6.21 30.72
CA ARG A 184 0.19 -5.50 30.40
C ARG A 184 0.05 -5.30 28.90
N THR A 185 -1.18 -5.41 28.38
CA THR A 185 -1.52 -5.00 27.01
C THR A 185 -2.25 -3.67 27.03
N TYR A 186 -1.83 -2.74 26.16
CA TYR A 186 -2.44 -1.43 25.97
C TYR A 186 -3.38 -1.40 24.76
N GLU A 187 -2.98 -2.05 23.66
CA GLU A 187 -3.71 -2.04 22.39
C GLU A 187 -3.52 -3.38 21.66
N GLU A 188 -4.53 -3.80 20.89
CA GLU A 188 -4.44 -4.84 19.87
C GLU A 188 -4.77 -4.22 18.51
N GLU A 189 -3.99 -4.55 17.47
CA GLU A 189 -4.16 -4.07 16.11
C GLU A 189 -4.40 -5.26 15.15
N TRP A 190 -5.42 -5.13 14.31
CA TRP A 190 -5.80 -6.13 13.30
C TRP A 190 -5.76 -5.46 11.94
N SER A 191 -4.73 -5.76 11.16
CA SER A 191 -4.45 -5.05 9.91
C SER A 191 -4.78 -5.90 8.69
N TYR A 192 -5.62 -5.36 7.81
CA TYR A 192 -5.97 -5.96 6.51
C TYR A 192 -5.73 -4.91 5.42
N ILE A 193 -4.74 -5.14 4.57
CA ILE A 193 -4.35 -4.20 3.52
C ILE A 193 -4.43 -4.91 2.17
N PRO A 194 -5.44 -4.59 1.35
CA PRO A 194 -5.47 -5.00 -0.05
C PRO A 194 -4.26 -4.42 -0.79
N VAL A 195 -3.50 -5.29 -1.44
CA VAL A 195 -2.35 -4.91 -2.27
C VAL A 195 -2.52 -5.48 -3.68
N GLY A 196 -2.01 -4.74 -4.67
CA GLY A 196 -2.22 -5.10 -6.07
C GLY A 196 -3.61 -4.69 -6.57
N GLY A 197 -4.30 -5.57 -7.29
CA GLY A 197 -5.61 -5.28 -7.89
C GLY A 197 -5.59 -4.39 -9.14
N SER A 198 -6.75 -4.25 -9.77
CA SER A 198 -6.94 -3.38 -10.95
C SER A 198 -6.78 -1.90 -10.62
N LEU A 199 -6.49 -1.10 -11.66
CA LEU A 199 -6.69 0.34 -11.59
C LEU A 199 -8.18 0.69 -11.71
N PRO A 200 -8.61 1.84 -11.16
CA PRO A 200 -9.90 2.42 -11.53
C PRO A 200 -9.96 2.62 -13.05
N ASN A 201 -11.12 2.39 -13.66
CA ASN A 201 -11.34 2.72 -15.06
C ASN A 201 -11.14 4.24 -15.25
N THR A 202 -10.08 4.66 -15.96
CA THR A 202 -9.74 6.08 -16.14
C THR A 202 -10.66 6.83 -17.10
N GLU A 203 -11.57 6.13 -17.77
CA GLU A 203 -12.62 6.72 -18.62
C GLU A 203 -13.91 7.00 -17.83
N GLN A 204 -14.02 6.50 -16.60
CA GLN A 204 -15.17 6.72 -15.76
C GLN A 204 -15.23 8.17 -15.27
N ARG A 205 -16.45 8.64 -14.98
CA ARG A 205 -16.70 10.00 -14.52
C ARG A 205 -16.36 10.22 -13.03
N ASN A 206 -16.64 9.22 -12.20
CA ASN A 206 -16.35 9.29 -10.77
C ASN A 206 -14.83 9.26 -10.58
N LEU A 207 -14.31 10.18 -9.81
CA LEU A 207 -12.89 10.21 -9.45
C LEU A 207 -12.67 9.43 -8.16
N ALA A 208 -11.42 9.07 -7.89
CA ALA A 208 -11.04 8.52 -6.60
C ALA A 208 -9.69 9.07 -6.13
N PHE A 209 -9.40 8.92 -4.85
CA PHE A 209 -8.11 9.24 -4.28
C PHE A 209 -7.70 8.26 -3.17
N GLY A 210 -6.40 8.14 -2.92
CA GLY A 210 -5.84 7.23 -1.91
C GLY A 210 -6.06 5.76 -2.28
N ALA A 211 -6.38 4.92 -1.27
CA ALA A 211 -6.58 3.49 -1.50
C ALA A 211 -7.75 3.18 -2.44
N ALA A 212 -8.79 4.03 -2.48
CA ALA A 212 -9.89 3.90 -3.45
C ALA A 212 -9.41 4.01 -4.90
N ALA A 213 -8.37 4.80 -5.14
CA ALA A 213 -7.75 4.98 -6.45
C ALA A 213 -6.63 3.98 -6.75
N SER A 214 -6.47 2.91 -5.95
CA SER A 214 -5.36 1.94 -6.07
C SER A 214 -3.96 2.55 -5.85
N MET A 215 -3.84 3.57 -4.99
CA MET A 215 -2.55 4.21 -4.66
C MET A 215 -1.74 3.46 -3.59
N VAL A 216 -2.26 2.38 -3.03
CA VAL A 216 -1.53 1.50 -2.11
C VAL A 216 -0.34 0.88 -2.85
N HIS A 217 0.85 0.95 -2.26
CA HIS A 217 2.05 0.36 -2.81
C HIS A 217 1.90 -1.17 -2.89
N PRO A 218 1.93 -1.79 -4.09
CA PRO A 218 1.64 -3.22 -4.21
C PRO A 218 2.61 -4.12 -3.43
N ALA A 219 3.88 -3.77 -3.34
CA ALA A 219 4.87 -4.60 -2.64
C ALA A 219 4.98 -4.37 -1.11
N THR A 220 4.39 -3.29 -0.55
CA THR A 220 4.64 -2.90 0.86
C THR A 220 3.41 -2.50 1.65
N GLY A 221 2.26 -2.31 0.99
CA GLY A 221 1.05 -1.77 1.63
C GLY A 221 1.11 -0.27 1.96
N TYR A 222 2.21 0.43 1.68
CA TYR A 222 2.36 1.85 2.02
C TYR A 222 1.41 2.74 1.22
N SER A 223 0.75 3.69 1.90
CA SER A 223 -0.23 4.58 1.26
C SER A 223 -0.29 5.99 1.84
N VAL A 224 -0.11 6.16 3.16
CA VAL A 224 -0.33 7.44 3.86
C VAL A 224 0.59 8.54 3.35
N VAL A 225 1.91 8.34 3.39
CA VAL A 225 2.89 9.36 2.97
C VAL A 225 2.71 9.73 1.50
N ARG A 226 2.50 8.73 0.63
CA ARG A 226 2.23 8.95 -0.80
C ARG A 226 0.94 9.74 -1.03
N SER A 227 -0.12 9.42 -0.29
CA SER A 227 -1.40 10.13 -0.42
C SER A 227 -1.25 11.59 0.03
N LEU A 228 -0.54 11.85 1.13
CA LEU A 228 -0.28 13.20 1.60
C LEU A 228 0.60 14.00 0.64
N SER A 229 1.60 13.37 0.01
CA SER A 229 2.49 14.05 -0.94
C SER A 229 1.84 14.32 -2.30
N GLU A 230 0.97 13.43 -2.78
CA GLU A 230 0.30 13.58 -4.08
C GLU A 230 -0.97 14.45 -4.02
N ALA A 231 -1.62 14.57 -2.86
CA ALA A 231 -2.89 15.31 -2.71
C ALA A 231 -2.84 16.76 -3.21
N PRO A 232 -1.81 17.59 -2.89
CA PRO A 232 -1.76 18.98 -3.35
C PRO A 232 -1.72 19.12 -4.87
N LYS A 233 -0.93 18.27 -5.54
CA LYS A 233 -0.81 18.26 -7.00
C LYS A 233 -2.13 17.85 -7.65
N TYR A 234 -2.76 16.80 -7.13
CA TYR A 234 -4.04 16.31 -7.65
C TYR A 234 -5.17 17.32 -7.46
N ALA A 235 -5.31 17.90 -6.27
CA ALA A 235 -6.29 18.94 -5.97
C ALA A 235 -6.09 20.18 -6.85
N SER A 236 -4.85 20.62 -7.07
CA SER A 236 -4.53 21.75 -7.95
C SER A 236 -4.92 21.48 -9.40
N ALA A 237 -4.68 20.26 -9.90
CA ALA A 237 -5.09 19.88 -11.25
C ALA A 237 -6.61 19.90 -11.39
N ILE A 238 -7.35 19.30 -10.45
CA ILE A 238 -8.82 19.33 -10.43
C ILE A 238 -9.33 20.77 -10.42
N ALA A 239 -8.79 21.63 -9.56
CA ALA A 239 -9.19 23.04 -9.48
C ALA A 239 -8.99 23.78 -10.81
N ASN A 240 -7.86 23.56 -11.48
CA ASN A 240 -7.56 24.15 -12.79
C ASN A 240 -8.52 23.66 -13.89
N ILE A 241 -8.84 22.36 -13.89
CA ILE A 241 -9.78 21.77 -14.85
C ILE A 241 -11.18 22.36 -14.64
N ILE A 242 -11.65 22.47 -13.38
CA ILE A 242 -12.93 23.08 -13.01
C ILE A 242 -12.99 24.55 -13.47
N LYS A 243 -11.93 25.34 -13.24
CA LYS A 243 -11.87 26.75 -13.66
C LYS A 243 -12.02 26.89 -15.18
N ARG A 244 -11.26 26.10 -15.96
CA ARG A 244 -11.31 26.13 -17.44
C ARG A 244 -12.66 25.68 -18.01
N GLY A 245 -13.27 24.65 -17.42
CA GLY A 245 -14.59 24.15 -17.84
C GLY A 245 -15.73 25.14 -17.63
N SER A 246 -15.58 26.11 -16.74
CA SER A 246 -16.60 27.14 -16.46
C SER A 246 -16.63 28.27 -17.50
N SER A 247 -15.66 28.29 -18.43
CA SER A 247 -15.43 29.43 -19.34
C SER A 247 -15.93 29.20 -20.79
N LYS A 248 -16.59 28.08 -21.09
CA LYS A 248 -17.11 27.74 -22.44
C LYS A 248 -18.63 27.50 -22.42
N ASN A 249 -19.34 28.00 -23.44
CA ASN A 249 -20.80 27.97 -23.61
C ASN A 249 -21.47 26.60 -23.34
N ALA A 250 -22.67 26.65 -22.75
CA ALA A 250 -23.42 25.57 -22.11
C ALA A 250 -23.92 24.40 -23.00
N ILE A 251 -23.69 24.40 -24.32
CA ILE A 251 -24.30 23.41 -25.24
C ILE A 251 -23.40 22.17 -25.46
N LEU A 252 -22.12 22.20 -25.05
CA LEU A 252 -21.15 21.09 -25.22
C LEU A 252 -20.88 20.27 -23.93
N LEU A 253 -21.71 20.41 -22.89
CA LEU A 253 -21.41 19.99 -21.52
C LEU A 253 -21.20 18.47 -21.35
N GLN A 254 -21.95 17.61 -22.02
CA GLN A 254 -21.89 16.16 -21.79
C GLN A 254 -20.56 15.52 -22.25
N LYS A 255 -20.07 15.86 -23.46
CA LYS A 255 -18.71 15.46 -23.93
C LYS A 255 -17.60 16.11 -23.10
N ASN A 256 -17.84 17.29 -22.54
CA ASN A 256 -16.85 18.00 -21.72
C ASN A 256 -16.62 17.33 -20.35
N PHE A 257 -17.63 16.74 -19.70
CA PHE A 257 -17.45 16.14 -18.36
C PHE A 257 -16.68 14.80 -18.37
N GLN A 258 -16.89 13.95 -19.38
CA GLN A 258 -16.01 12.80 -19.62
C GLN A 258 -14.57 13.25 -19.84
N ASN A 259 -14.37 14.33 -20.62
CA ASN A 259 -13.06 14.91 -20.85
C ASN A 259 -12.41 15.47 -19.56
N ILE A 260 -13.18 16.14 -18.70
CA ILE A 260 -12.71 16.66 -17.40
C ILE A 260 -12.27 15.53 -16.47
N SER A 261 -13.09 14.48 -16.35
CA SER A 261 -12.80 13.36 -15.45
C SER A 261 -11.58 12.57 -15.92
N MET A 262 -11.48 12.36 -17.24
CA MET A 262 -10.31 11.74 -17.86
C MET A 262 -9.03 12.57 -17.68
N GLN A 263 -9.09 13.90 -17.77
CA GLN A 263 -7.93 14.77 -17.46
C GLN A 263 -7.49 14.65 -16.00
N ALA A 264 -8.43 14.58 -15.07
CA ALA A 264 -8.11 14.35 -13.67
C ALA A 264 -7.49 12.95 -13.48
N TRP A 265 -8.09 11.90 -14.03
CA TRP A 265 -7.53 10.55 -13.99
C TRP A 265 -6.13 10.46 -14.59
N ASN A 266 -5.87 11.11 -15.72
CA ASN A 266 -4.55 11.15 -16.36
C ASN A 266 -3.52 11.93 -15.54
N THR A 267 -3.96 12.81 -14.64
CA THR A 267 -3.06 13.46 -13.68
C THR A 267 -2.61 12.49 -12.58
N LEU A 268 -3.52 11.63 -12.11
CA LEU A 268 -3.25 10.68 -11.02
C LEU A 268 -2.56 9.41 -11.52
N TRP A 269 -3.01 8.89 -12.66
CA TRP A 269 -2.50 7.69 -13.33
C TRP A 269 -1.97 8.00 -14.74
N PRO A 270 -0.96 8.90 -14.89
CA PRO A 270 -0.27 9.06 -16.15
C PRO A 270 0.46 7.76 -16.50
N GLN A 271 0.86 7.59 -17.77
CA GLN A 271 1.52 6.36 -18.23
C GLN A 271 2.76 6.00 -17.40
N GLU A 272 3.53 7.00 -16.96
CA GLU A 272 4.66 6.78 -16.07
C GLU A 272 4.27 6.05 -14.77
N ARG A 273 3.17 6.47 -14.12
CA ARG A 273 2.66 5.80 -12.92
C ARG A 273 2.11 4.40 -13.24
N LYS A 274 1.52 4.20 -14.42
CA LYS A 274 1.05 2.88 -14.87
C LYS A 274 2.23 1.90 -15.06
N ARG A 275 3.36 2.36 -15.61
CA ARG A 275 4.60 1.57 -15.73
C ARG A 275 5.21 1.21 -14.37
N GLN A 276 5.37 2.19 -13.49
CA GLN A 276 5.86 1.94 -12.14
C GLN A 276 4.97 0.93 -11.40
N ARG A 277 3.65 1.10 -11.51
CA ARG A 277 2.70 0.19 -10.89
C ARG A 277 2.77 -1.23 -11.47
N SER A 278 2.92 -1.39 -12.79
CA SER A 278 3.04 -2.72 -13.40
C SER A 278 4.31 -3.44 -12.94
N PHE A 279 5.41 -2.70 -12.74
CA PHE A 279 6.62 -3.24 -12.13
C PHE A 279 6.38 -3.71 -10.68
N PHE A 280 5.71 -2.91 -9.85
CA PHE A 280 5.40 -3.31 -8.48
C PHE A 280 4.45 -4.52 -8.41
N LEU A 281 3.52 -4.64 -9.37
CA LEU A 281 2.64 -5.81 -9.48
C LEU A 281 3.42 -7.07 -9.86
N PHE A 282 4.39 -6.96 -10.76
CA PHE A 282 5.30 -8.05 -11.09
C PHE A 282 6.10 -8.50 -9.86
N GLY A 283 6.65 -7.55 -9.09
CA GLY A 283 7.34 -7.85 -7.83
C GLY A 283 6.44 -8.46 -6.76
N LEU A 284 5.20 -7.98 -6.61
CA LEU A 284 4.21 -8.58 -5.71
C LEU A 284 3.92 -10.04 -6.08
N ALA A 285 3.71 -10.33 -7.37
CA ALA A 285 3.46 -11.69 -7.84
C ALA A 285 4.64 -12.63 -7.58
N LEU A 286 5.87 -12.11 -7.58
CA LEU A 286 7.07 -12.87 -7.19
C LEU A 286 7.05 -13.19 -5.70
N ILE A 287 6.90 -12.16 -4.85
CA ILE A 287 6.95 -12.30 -3.38
C ILE A 287 5.94 -13.32 -2.88
N VAL A 288 4.75 -13.34 -3.44
CA VAL A 288 3.68 -14.28 -3.08
C VAL A 288 4.05 -15.75 -3.33
N GLN A 289 5.03 -16.03 -4.20
CA GLN A 289 5.50 -17.38 -4.51
C GLN A 289 6.70 -17.82 -3.66
N LEU A 290 7.32 -16.91 -2.90
CA LEU A 290 8.54 -17.20 -2.15
C LEU A 290 8.22 -17.89 -0.83
N ASP A 291 8.98 -18.94 -0.51
CA ASP A 291 9.05 -19.49 0.84
C ASP A 291 9.97 -18.63 1.74
N ILE A 292 10.18 -19.06 2.98
CA ILE A 292 10.95 -18.29 3.96
C ILE A 292 12.41 -18.12 3.53
N GLU A 293 13.06 -19.16 3.02
CA GLU A 293 14.46 -19.13 2.59
C GLU A 293 14.65 -18.24 1.35
N SER A 294 13.74 -18.34 0.39
CA SER A 294 13.76 -17.49 -0.81
C SER A 294 13.45 -16.04 -0.46
N THR A 295 12.54 -15.79 0.49
CA THR A 295 12.22 -14.46 1.01
C THR A 295 13.42 -13.83 1.71
N ARG A 296 14.10 -14.58 2.58
CA ARG A 296 15.34 -14.17 3.25
C ARG A 296 16.41 -13.80 2.24
N THR A 297 16.62 -14.66 1.24
CA THR A 297 17.57 -14.40 0.15
C THR A 297 17.20 -13.14 -0.63
N PHE A 298 15.92 -12.97 -0.98
CA PHE A 298 15.44 -11.78 -1.67
C PHE A 298 15.72 -10.49 -0.88
N PHE A 299 15.35 -10.44 0.40
CA PHE A 299 15.53 -9.23 1.21
C PHE A 299 17.00 -8.96 1.54
N ARG A 300 17.81 -10.00 1.74
CA ARG A 300 19.26 -9.84 1.87
C ARG A 300 19.85 -9.15 0.65
N THR A 301 19.48 -9.60 -0.56
CA THR A 301 19.91 -8.96 -1.81
C THR A 301 19.32 -7.55 -1.96
N PHE A 302 18.05 -7.36 -1.63
CA PHE A 302 17.36 -6.07 -1.74
C PHE A 302 18.04 -4.96 -0.91
N PHE A 303 18.41 -5.26 0.34
CA PHE A 303 19.05 -4.28 1.23
C PHE A 303 20.56 -4.10 0.97
N GLN A 304 21.17 -4.93 0.11
CA GLN A 304 22.54 -4.70 -0.41
C GLN A 304 22.59 -3.69 -1.55
N LEU A 305 21.44 -3.33 -2.14
CA LEU A 305 21.38 -2.29 -3.16
C LEU A 305 21.83 -0.93 -2.62
N PRO A 306 22.31 -0.01 -3.49
CA PRO A 306 22.53 1.38 -3.12
C PRO A 306 21.31 1.98 -2.42
N LYS A 307 21.55 2.76 -1.35
CA LYS A 307 20.51 3.31 -0.47
C LYS A 307 19.35 3.98 -1.23
N TRP A 308 19.68 4.82 -2.21
CA TRP A 308 18.70 5.54 -3.00
C TRP A 308 17.75 4.63 -3.80
N MET A 309 18.19 3.42 -4.19
CA MET A 309 17.39 2.48 -4.96
C MET A 309 16.31 1.84 -4.09
N TRP A 310 16.70 1.22 -2.98
CA TRP A 310 15.70 0.56 -2.12
C TRP A 310 14.81 1.57 -1.39
N GLU A 311 15.34 2.74 -0.98
CA GLU A 311 14.51 3.81 -0.40
C GLU A 311 13.52 4.37 -1.42
N GLY A 312 13.99 4.60 -2.66
CA GLY A 312 13.16 5.05 -3.75
C GLY A 312 12.08 4.04 -4.11
N PHE A 313 12.41 2.74 -4.08
CA PHE A 313 11.46 1.65 -4.32
C PHE A 313 10.36 1.68 -3.25
N LEU A 314 10.72 1.61 -1.97
CA LEU A 314 9.76 1.65 -0.85
C LEU A 314 8.92 2.96 -0.83
N GLY A 315 9.49 4.06 -1.32
CA GLY A 315 8.83 5.36 -1.40
C GLY A 315 7.98 5.62 -2.65
N SER A 316 7.97 4.72 -3.64
CA SER A 316 7.41 4.98 -4.98
C SER A 316 7.97 6.24 -5.66
N ASN A 317 9.25 6.53 -5.43
CA ASN A 317 9.95 7.71 -5.94
C ASN A 317 10.82 7.40 -7.17
N LEU A 318 11.12 6.13 -7.44
CA LEU A 318 11.85 5.71 -8.64
C LEU A 318 11.01 5.92 -9.90
N SER A 319 11.62 6.43 -10.96
CA SER A 319 11.03 6.42 -12.30
C SER A 319 10.94 4.99 -12.85
N SER A 320 10.20 4.78 -13.93
CA SER A 320 10.13 3.49 -14.61
C SER A 320 11.51 3.05 -15.13
N ALA A 321 12.35 4.02 -15.54
CA ALA A 321 13.72 3.76 -15.96
C ALA A 321 14.61 3.36 -14.76
N ASP A 322 14.47 4.03 -13.63
CA ASP A 322 15.18 3.66 -12.40
C ASP A 322 14.76 2.27 -11.91
N LEU A 323 13.49 1.89 -12.09
CA LEU A 323 13.00 0.54 -11.76
C LEU A 323 13.61 -0.55 -12.67
N ILE A 324 13.85 -0.25 -13.94
CA ILE A 324 14.61 -1.13 -14.84
C ILE A 324 16.04 -1.26 -14.32
N LEU A 325 16.69 -0.15 -13.98
CA LEU A 325 18.05 -0.15 -13.44
C LEU A 325 18.14 -0.91 -12.11
N PHE A 326 17.15 -0.74 -11.24
CA PHE A 326 16.96 -1.49 -10.00
C PHE A 326 16.88 -2.99 -10.28
N ALA A 327 16.09 -3.42 -11.27
CA ALA A 327 15.96 -4.83 -11.64
C ALA A 327 17.29 -5.42 -12.12
N PHE A 328 18.04 -4.68 -12.94
CA PHE A 328 19.37 -5.09 -13.40
C PHE A 328 20.37 -5.22 -12.26
N HIS A 329 20.39 -4.26 -11.33
CA HIS A 329 21.26 -4.34 -10.16
C HIS A 329 20.88 -5.53 -9.29
N MET A 330 19.60 -5.69 -8.94
CA MET A 330 19.10 -6.85 -8.21
C MET A 330 19.56 -8.17 -8.86
N PHE A 331 19.39 -8.31 -10.18
CA PHE A 331 19.80 -9.50 -10.90
C PHE A 331 21.31 -9.73 -10.86
N PHE A 332 22.10 -8.66 -10.98
CA PHE A 332 23.56 -8.75 -10.98
C PHE A 332 24.12 -9.18 -9.62
N ILE A 333 23.58 -8.68 -8.51
CA ILE A 333 24.06 -9.03 -7.15
C ILE A 333 23.37 -10.26 -6.55
N ALA A 334 22.23 -10.69 -7.11
CA ALA A 334 21.50 -11.86 -6.63
C ALA A 334 22.32 -13.16 -6.75
N PRO A 335 22.17 -14.12 -5.81
CA PRO A 335 22.69 -15.47 -6.00
C PRO A 335 21.97 -16.19 -7.16
N ASN A 336 22.58 -17.25 -7.68
CA ASN A 336 22.10 -17.96 -8.86
C ASN A 336 20.65 -18.47 -8.72
N ASP A 337 20.27 -18.96 -7.55
CA ASP A 337 18.91 -19.47 -7.32
C ASP A 337 17.87 -18.35 -7.46
N LEU A 338 18.15 -17.18 -6.90
CA LEU A 338 17.29 -16.00 -7.06
C LEU A 338 17.28 -15.51 -8.51
N ARG A 339 18.41 -15.52 -9.23
CA ARG A 339 18.45 -15.18 -10.67
C ARG A 339 17.55 -16.11 -11.49
N MET A 340 17.63 -17.41 -11.25
CA MET A 340 16.80 -18.42 -11.92
C MET A 340 15.33 -18.23 -11.60
N CYS A 341 15.01 -17.91 -10.34
CA CYS A 341 13.65 -17.56 -9.92
C CYS A 341 13.11 -16.34 -10.67
N LEU A 342 13.90 -15.26 -10.75
CA LEU A 342 13.53 -14.03 -11.47
C LEU A 342 13.30 -14.27 -12.97
N ILE A 343 14.18 -15.04 -13.63
CA ILE A 343 14.03 -15.39 -15.05
C ILE A 343 12.77 -16.22 -15.26
N ARG A 344 12.56 -17.25 -14.44
CA ARG A 344 11.36 -18.09 -14.53
C ARG A 344 10.11 -17.24 -14.38
N HIS A 345 10.06 -16.41 -13.34
CA HIS A 345 8.92 -15.52 -13.07
C HIS A 345 8.63 -14.57 -14.24
N LEU A 346 9.67 -13.96 -14.83
CA LEU A 346 9.53 -13.09 -16.00
C LEU A 346 8.91 -13.80 -17.21
N LEU A 347 9.24 -15.08 -17.41
CA LEU A 347 8.81 -15.86 -18.57
C LEU A 347 7.46 -16.57 -18.36
N SER A 348 7.17 -17.05 -17.15
CA SER A 348 6.00 -17.89 -16.88
C SER A 348 4.82 -17.16 -16.27
N ASP A 349 5.05 -16.09 -15.50
CA ASP A 349 3.97 -15.37 -14.84
C ASP A 349 3.33 -14.32 -15.78
N PRO A 350 1.98 -14.27 -15.89
CA PRO A 350 1.30 -13.29 -16.74
C PRO A 350 1.62 -11.82 -16.45
N THR A 351 2.05 -11.52 -15.22
CA THR A 351 2.48 -10.16 -14.84
C THR A 351 3.77 -9.74 -15.56
N GLY A 352 4.65 -10.67 -15.94
CA GLY A 352 5.85 -10.39 -16.73
C GLY A 352 5.50 -9.82 -18.11
N ALA A 353 4.64 -10.53 -18.86
CA ALA A 353 4.15 -10.07 -20.16
C ALA A 353 3.35 -8.76 -20.07
N THR A 354 2.59 -8.56 -18.99
CA THR A 354 1.83 -7.33 -18.74
C THR A 354 2.75 -6.15 -18.45
N MET A 355 3.78 -6.33 -17.62
CA MET A 355 4.80 -5.33 -17.34
C MET A 355 5.49 -4.90 -18.64
N LEU A 356 6.00 -5.85 -19.43
CA LEU A 356 6.69 -5.56 -20.70
C LEU A 356 5.80 -4.77 -21.67
N ARG A 357 4.54 -5.17 -21.86
CA ARG A 357 3.58 -4.43 -22.70
C ARG A 357 3.33 -3.01 -22.21
N THR A 358 3.19 -2.82 -20.90
CA THR A 358 2.98 -1.49 -20.30
C THR A 358 4.20 -0.59 -20.52
N TYR A 359 5.41 -1.14 -20.42
CA TYR A 359 6.65 -0.41 -20.67
C TYR A 359 6.84 -0.05 -22.15
N MET A 360 6.40 -0.92 -23.07
CA MET A 360 6.45 -0.66 -24.52
C MET A 360 5.34 0.27 -25.04
N THR A 361 4.33 0.57 -24.22
CA THR A 361 3.25 1.49 -24.61
C THR A 361 3.83 2.90 -24.76
N ILE A 362 3.89 3.41 -26.00
CA ILE A 362 4.30 4.78 -26.31
C ILE A 362 3.16 5.72 -25.90
N THR A 363 3.51 6.79 -25.17
CA THR A 363 2.60 7.87 -24.74
C THR A 363 2.10 8.71 -25.89
#